data_AF-A0A223ZC98-F1
#
_entry.id   AF-A0A223ZC98-F1
#
_cell.length_a   1.000
_cell.length_b   1.000
_cell.length_c   1.000
_cell.angle_alpha   90.00
_cell.angle_beta   90.00
_cell.angle_gamma   90.00
#
_symmetry.space_group_name_H-M   'P 1'
#
loop_
_entity.id
_entity.type
_entity.pdbx_description
1 polymer ?
#
loop_
_entity_poly.entity_id
_entity_poly.type
_entity_poly.pdbx_seq_one_letter_code
_entity_poly.pdbx_strand_id
1 'polypeptide(L)'
;MEKEENFTPLVNRVYSLARRDRCPHCEEEQQEIKLDKPVSIVEGDYKLTPSEVKERLERISDDDALILGVNPQVARPEWMVLTVLPVPP
;
A
#
# COMPACT_ATOMS: atom_id res chain seq x y z
N MET A 1 -24.77 -20.04 -6.54
CA MET A 1 -23.57 -20.31 -5.73
C MET A 1 -22.53 -19.32 -6.21
N GLU A 2 -22.13 -18.30 -5.47
CA GLU A 2 -22.37 -17.88 -4.09
C GLU A 2 -22.65 -16.37 -4.11
N LYS A 3 -23.22 -15.83 -3.03
CA LYS A 3 -23.54 -14.40 -2.95
C LYS A 3 -22.23 -13.63 -3.15
N GLU A 4 -22.18 -12.72 -4.13
CA GLU A 4 -21.13 -11.70 -4.16
C GLU A 4 -21.25 -10.91 -2.85
N GLU A 5 -20.40 -11.23 -1.88
CA GLU A 5 -20.35 -10.52 -0.62
C GLU A 5 -19.91 -9.09 -0.96
N ASN A 6 -20.78 -8.13 -0.67
CA ASN A 6 -20.52 -6.73 -0.96
C ASN A 6 -19.52 -6.19 0.08
N PHE A 7 -18.24 -6.13 -0.28
CA PHE A 7 -17.14 -5.68 0.58
C PHE A 7 -17.02 -4.15 0.71
N THR A 8 -17.77 -3.38 -0.09
CA THR A 8 -17.74 -1.90 -0.07
C THR A 8 -17.90 -1.26 1.33
N PRO A 9 -18.84 -1.68 2.20
CA PRO A 9 -18.95 -1.11 3.55
C PRO A 9 -17.71 -1.37 4.42
N LEU A 10 -17.02 -2.50 4.22
CA LEU A 10 -15.80 -2.84 4.95
C LEU A 10 -14.64 -1.96 4.48
N VAL A 11 -14.46 -1.82 3.16
CA VAL A 11 -13.43 -0.95 2.57
C VAL A 11 -13.59 0.49 3.02
N ASN A 12 -14.81 1.02 3.02
CA ASN A 12 -15.09 2.38 3.49
C ASN A 12 -14.72 2.57 4.97
N ARG A 13 -14.97 1.54 5.81
CA ARG A 13 -14.58 1.55 7.22
C ARG A 13 -13.06 1.54 7.37
N VAL A 14 -12.35 0.65 6.67
CA VAL A 14 -10.89 0.59 6.67
C VAL A 14 -10.30 1.92 6.25
N TYR A 15 -10.79 2.52 5.17
CA TYR A 15 -10.34 3.83 4.69
C TYR A 15 -10.54 4.93 5.74
N SER A 16 -11.71 4.95 6.42
CA SER A 16 -11.99 5.93 7.48
C SER A 16 -11.09 5.78 8.72
N LEU A 17 -10.67 4.55 9.03
CA LEU A 17 -9.76 4.26 10.15
C LEU A 17 -8.32 4.59 9.78
N ALA A 18 -7.91 4.23 8.56
CA ALA A 18 -6.57 4.44 8.06
C ALA A 18 -6.22 5.92 7.88
N ARG A 19 -7.20 6.80 7.63
CA ARG A 19 -6.99 8.25 7.43
C ARG A 19 -6.77 9.05 8.73
N ARG A 20 -6.82 8.41 9.89
CA ARG A 20 -6.58 9.09 11.17
C ARG A 20 -5.09 9.39 11.35
N ASP A 21 -4.77 10.45 12.08
CA ASP A 21 -3.38 10.88 12.32
C ASP A 21 -2.55 9.87 13.11
N ARG A 22 -3.17 8.84 13.71
CA ARG A 22 -2.49 7.80 14.47
C ARG A 22 -2.87 6.42 13.99
N CYS A 23 -1.86 5.56 13.84
CA CYS A 23 -2.06 4.17 13.45
C CYS A 23 -2.86 3.41 14.51
N PRO A 24 -3.94 2.69 14.14
CA PRO A 24 -4.75 1.92 15.08
C PRO A 24 -4.07 0.65 15.62
N HIS A 25 -2.92 0.25 15.08
CA HIS A 25 -2.21 -0.98 15.46
C HIS A 25 -0.95 -0.72 16.31
N CYS A 26 -0.17 0.30 15.97
CA CYS A 26 1.11 0.59 16.63
C CYS A 26 1.18 2.00 17.25
N GLU A 27 0.11 2.79 17.19
CA GLU A 27 0.02 4.15 17.77
C GLU A 27 0.99 5.19 17.19
N GLU A 28 1.73 4.86 16.13
CA GLU A 28 2.64 5.76 15.42
C GLU A 28 1.88 6.92 14.74
N GLU A 29 2.50 8.11 14.72
CA GLU A 29 1.93 9.30 14.07
C GLU A 29 2.10 9.21 12.54
N GLN A 30 0.99 9.30 11.83
CA GLN A 30 0.98 9.25 10.37
C GLN A 30 1.33 10.61 9.79
N GLN A 31 2.46 10.68 9.07
CA GLN A 31 2.85 11.86 8.33
C GLN A 31 2.09 11.96 7.01
N GLU A 32 1.90 13.19 6.52
CA GLU A 32 1.22 13.43 5.26
C GLU A 32 2.06 12.91 4.07
N ILE A 33 1.46 12.06 3.25
CA ILE A 33 2.06 11.59 1.99
C ILE A 33 1.63 12.51 0.84
N LYS A 34 2.60 13.21 0.23
CA LYS A 34 2.45 14.06 -0.94
C LYS A 34 3.03 13.38 -2.17
N LEU A 35 2.28 13.44 -3.27
CA LEU A 35 2.75 12.99 -4.58
C LEU A 35 3.31 14.17 -5.36
N ASP A 36 4.63 14.31 -5.36
CA ASP A 36 5.34 15.28 -6.19
C ASP A 36 5.59 14.66 -7.57
N LYS A 37 4.71 15.00 -8.51
CA LYS A 37 4.71 14.46 -9.87
C LYS A 37 6.03 14.82 -10.58
N PRO A 38 6.62 13.95 -11.42
CA PRO A 38 5.98 12.80 -12.07
C PRO A 38 6.00 11.50 -11.27
N VAL A 39 6.92 11.32 -10.31
CA VAL A 39 7.14 10.02 -9.63
C VAL A 39 7.58 10.13 -8.17
N SER A 40 7.81 11.33 -7.63
CA SER A 40 8.36 11.47 -6.27
C SER A 40 7.26 11.32 -5.22
N ILE A 41 7.57 10.59 -4.15
CA ILE A 41 6.72 10.44 -2.98
C ILE A 41 7.42 11.13 -1.81
N VAL A 42 6.74 12.06 -1.17
CA VAL A 42 7.26 12.84 -0.04
C VAL A 42 6.39 12.56 1.19
N GLU A 43 7.02 12.20 2.30
CA GLU A 43 6.39 12.01 3.60
C GLU A 43 6.78 13.21 4.49
N GLY A 44 5.82 14.07 4.83
CA GLY A 44 6.10 15.35 5.47
C GLY A 44 6.99 16.23 4.57
N ASP A 45 8.26 16.39 4.96
CA ASP A 45 9.31 17.09 4.21
C ASP A 45 10.42 16.13 3.71
N TYR A 46 10.28 14.83 3.96
CA TYR A 46 11.26 13.80 3.60
C TYR A 46 10.87 13.09 2.30
N LYS A 47 11.80 13.03 1.34
CA LYS A 47 11.59 12.30 0.08
C LYS A 47 11.90 10.82 0.28
N LEU A 48 10.88 9.97 0.16
CA LEU A 48 11.04 8.53 0.27
C LEU A 48 11.84 7.98 -0.92
N THR A 49 12.79 7.11 -0.63
CA THR A 49 13.53 6.34 -1.63
C THR A 49 12.68 5.15 -2.11
N PRO A 50 12.90 4.65 -3.34
CA PRO A 50 12.20 3.45 -3.82
C PRO A 50 12.41 2.24 -2.90
N SER A 51 13.60 2.10 -2.29
CA SER A 51 13.91 1.02 -1.35
C SER A 51 13.06 1.07 -0.08
N GLU A 52 12.87 2.26 0.51
CA GLU A 52 12.03 2.44 1.69
C GLU A 52 10.55 2.17 1.37
N VAL A 53 10.08 2.62 0.21
CA VAL A 53 8.72 2.31 -0.27
C VAL A 53 8.56 0.79 -0.41
N LYS A 54 9.52 0.11 -1.02
CA LYS A 54 9.51 -1.36 -1.16
C LYS A 54 9.47 -2.06 0.20
N GLU A 55 10.33 -1.67 1.14
CA GLU A 55 10.37 -2.24 2.49
C GLU A 55 9.03 -2.07 3.25
N ARG A 56 8.32 -0.96 3.03
CA ARG A 56 6.98 -0.75 3.59
C ARG A 56 5.95 -1.68 2.94
N LEU A 57 5.98 -1.83 1.61
CA LEU A 57 5.06 -2.70 0.88
C LEU A 57 5.26 -4.19 1.22
N GLU A 58 6.50 -4.62 1.49
CA GLU A 58 6.83 -5.98 1.91
C GLU A 58 6.21 -6.37 3.27
N ARG A 59 5.87 -5.40 4.13
CA ARG A 59 5.23 -5.63 5.44
C ARG A 59 3.74 -5.93 5.34
N ILE A 60 3.12 -5.73 4.17
CA ILE A 60 1.69 -6.00 3.97
C ILE A 60 1.47 -7.52 3.95
N SER A 61 0.52 -7.99 4.77
CA SER A 61 0.17 -9.41 4.82
C SER A 61 -0.62 -9.84 3.57
N ASP A 62 -0.64 -11.13 3.27
CA ASP A 62 -1.41 -11.65 2.13
C ASP A 62 -2.91 -11.39 2.27
N ASP A 63 -3.44 -11.45 3.50
CA ASP A 63 -4.84 -11.17 3.81
C ASP A 63 -5.18 -9.69 3.59
N ASP A 64 -4.29 -8.77 4.02
CA ASP A 64 -4.46 -7.34 3.80
C ASP A 64 -4.35 -6.99 2.31
N ALA A 65 -3.44 -7.64 1.57
CA ALA A 65 -3.30 -7.46 0.13
C ALA A 65 -4.61 -7.79 -0.60
N LEU A 66 -5.29 -8.89 -0.21
CA LEU A 66 -6.59 -9.26 -0.76
C LEU A 66 -7.66 -8.20 -0.48
N ILE A 67 -7.70 -7.64 0.74
CA ILE A 67 -8.64 -6.56 1.11
C ILE A 67 -8.37 -5.28 0.31
N LEU A 68 -7.09 -5.00 0.00
CA LEU A 68 -6.67 -3.88 -0.86
C LEU A 68 -6.98 -4.11 -2.35
N GLY A 69 -7.52 -5.27 -2.72
CA GLY A 69 -7.87 -5.62 -4.10
C GLY A 69 -6.69 -6.16 -4.92
N VAL A 70 -5.66 -6.66 -4.24
CA VAL A 70 -4.44 -7.19 -4.86
C VAL A 70 -4.34 -8.68 -4.56
N ASN A 71 -4.06 -9.50 -5.59
CA ASN A 71 -3.84 -10.93 -5.39
C ASN A 71 -2.36 -11.21 -5.09
N PRO A 72 -1.99 -11.59 -3.85
CA PRO A 72 -0.60 -11.79 -3.46
C PRO A 72 0.09 -12.96 -4.17
N GLN A 73 -0.66 -13.89 -4.78
CA GLN A 73 -0.05 -15.01 -5.52
C GLN A 73 0.48 -14.60 -6.89
N VAL A 74 -0.01 -13.49 -7.45
CA VAL A 74 0.31 -13.05 -8.83
C VAL A 74 0.81 -11.61 -8.91
N ALA A 75 0.57 -10.79 -7.90
CA ALA A 75 0.85 -9.35 -7.95
C ALA A 75 1.13 -8.78 -6.56
N ARG A 76 2.16 -9.26 -5.86
CA ARG A 76 2.55 -8.68 -4.57
C ARG A 76 2.84 -7.16 -4.68
N PRO A 77 2.38 -6.31 -3.75
CA PRO A 77 2.54 -4.86 -3.86
C PRO A 77 4.00 -4.39 -4.05
N GLU A 78 4.95 -5.04 -3.38
CA GLU A 78 6.37 -4.72 -3.46
C GLU A 78 6.96 -4.92 -4.87
N TRP A 79 6.33 -5.71 -5.74
CA TRP A 79 6.77 -5.93 -7.12
C TRP A 79 6.51 -4.72 -8.03
N MET A 80 5.69 -3.75 -7.59
CA MET A 80 5.57 -2.46 -8.27
C MET A 80 6.88 -1.66 -8.23
N VAL A 81 7.75 -1.94 -7.27
CA VAL A 81 9.11 -1.38 -7.22
C VAL A 81 10.08 -2.37 -7.86
N LEU A 82 10.44 -2.10 -9.11
CA LEU A 82 11.30 -2.99 -9.91
C LEU A 82 12.69 -3.12 -9.28
N THR A 83 13.09 -4.36 -8.96
CA THR A 83 14.46 -4.71 -8.52
C THR A 83 15.32 -5.22 -9.68
N VAL A 84 14.69 -5.85 -10.66
CA VAL A 84 15.32 -6.40 -11.86
C VAL A 84 14.48 -5.95 -13.05
N LEU A 85 15.15 -5.42 -14.07
CA LEU A 85 14.52 -5.06 -15.33
C LEU A 85 14.84 -6.14 -16.36
N PRO A 86 13.84 -6.87 -16.90
CA PRO A 86 14.09 -7.84 -17.95
C PRO A 86 14.51 -7.11 -19.23
N VAL A 87 15.56 -7.61 -19.87
CA VAL A 87 16.02 -7.12 -21.17
C VAL A 87 15.32 -7.96 -22.25
N PRO A 88 14.64 -7.35 -23.23
CA PRO A 88 14.03 -8.08 -24.33
C PRO A 88 15.11 -8.73 -25.24
N PRO A 89 14.78 -9.82 -25.98
CA PRO A 89 15.69 -10.47 -26.92
C PRO A 89 16.03 -9.58 -28.12
#